data_AF-A0A5B0SK80-F1
#
_entry.id   AF-A0A5B0SK80-F1
#
_cell.length_a   1.000
_cell.length_b   1.000
_cell.length_c   1.000
_cell.angle_alpha   90.00
_cell.angle_beta   90.00
_cell.angle_gamma   90.00
#
_symmetry.space_group_name_H-M   'P 1'
#
loop_
_entity.id
_entity.type
_entity.pdbx_description
1 polymer ?
#
loop_
_entity_poly.entity_id
_entity_poly.type
_entity_poly.pdbx_seq_one_letter_code
_entity_poly.pdbx_strand_id
1 'polypeptide(L)'
;MEQKKTEEYVRAFLHIDATGHHKSPPCQTWQAIQLQTKDLWELGKKGVKCHFDDETKRIGIRDSINRRFVELMQQKGNVEAQEEVSKLAQSNLTRLFNPFLRLLGFDGCRDTPVEILHVFLLGIVKYVTCDFMKSLKVKQLDRLLASWQLFNINTLNISSIQAKYLVEHFSSLVGKDFKIVLQTAPFVLYQFMDDAQRRLWIALGQLATYIFQTRITNMQQYLDELRKHIDIFFWHAIHTNVQWVNKPKFHMLKHLVEAIARFGPACLFATEKFESFNSVLRHASVHSNRH
;
A
#
# COMPACT_ATOMS: atom_id res chain seq x y z
N MET A 1 6.18 8.00 18.89
CA MET A 1 7.27 7.34 18.12
C MET A 1 7.98 6.27 18.95
N GLU A 2 8.04 6.39 20.28
CA GLU A 2 8.70 5.42 21.17
C GLU A 2 8.09 4.01 21.14
N GLN A 3 6.77 3.90 21.03
CA GLN A 3 6.08 2.59 20.98
C GLN A 3 6.51 1.72 19.80
N LYS A 4 7.00 2.28 18.68
CA LYS A 4 7.39 1.51 17.48
C LYS A 4 8.61 0.60 17.68
N LYS A 5 9.32 0.75 18.81
CA LYS A 5 10.49 -0.05 19.17
C LYS A 5 10.15 -1.20 20.13
N THR A 6 8.89 -1.35 20.51
CA THR A 6 8.44 -2.32 21.52
C THR A 6 8.10 -3.67 20.90
N GLU A 7 8.22 -4.73 21.70
CA GLU A 7 7.77 -6.06 21.29
C GLU A 7 6.26 -6.09 21.07
N GLU A 8 5.49 -5.38 21.91
CA GLU A 8 4.05 -5.22 21.76
C GLU A 8 3.66 -4.66 20.39
N TYR A 9 4.41 -3.69 19.88
CA TYR A 9 4.17 -3.12 18.55
C TYR A 9 4.41 -4.13 17.44
N VAL A 10 5.49 -4.92 17.52
CA VAL A 10 5.79 -5.96 16.52
C VAL A 10 4.73 -7.06 16.56
N ARG A 11 4.30 -7.50 17.75
CA ARG A 11 3.22 -8.48 17.91
C ARG A 11 1.89 -7.97 17.35
N ALA A 12 1.53 -6.71 17.65
CA ALA A 12 0.33 -6.07 17.11
C ALA A 12 0.38 -5.95 15.58
N PHE A 13 1.55 -5.62 15.01
CA PHE A 13 1.76 -5.59 13.56
C PHE A 13 1.56 -6.98 12.92
N LEU A 14 2.05 -8.03 13.57
CA LEU A 14 1.98 -9.42 13.10
C LEU A 14 0.63 -10.09 13.36
N HIS A 15 -0.30 -9.42 14.06
CA HIS A 15 -1.58 -9.97 14.51
C HIS A 15 -1.38 -11.21 15.39
N ILE A 16 -0.45 -11.14 16.35
CA ILE A 16 -0.21 -12.21 17.32
C ILE A 16 -0.28 -11.69 18.75
N ASP A 17 -0.68 -12.54 19.68
CA ASP A 17 -0.63 -12.23 21.12
C ASP A 17 0.71 -12.62 21.75
N ALA A 18 0.81 -12.44 23.07
CA ALA A 18 2.03 -12.73 23.83
C ALA A 18 2.41 -14.23 23.84
N THR A 19 1.47 -15.11 23.51
CA THR A 19 1.67 -16.57 23.41
C THR A 19 1.93 -17.04 21.98
N GLY A 20 1.92 -16.12 21.01
CA GLY A 20 2.12 -16.40 19.59
C GLY A 20 0.85 -16.84 18.86
N HIS A 21 -0.31 -16.84 19.51
CA HIS A 21 -1.57 -17.14 18.83
C HIS A 21 -2.08 -15.95 18.02
N HIS A 22 -2.79 -16.23 16.94
CA HIS A 22 -3.36 -15.20 16.09
C HIS A 22 -4.37 -14.33 16.86
N LYS A 23 -4.15 -13.01 16.82
CA LYS A 23 -5.01 -12.00 17.43
C LYS A 23 -5.14 -10.81 16.49
N SER A 24 -6.30 -10.69 15.85
CA SER A 24 -6.61 -9.53 15.02
C SER A 24 -6.65 -8.25 15.85
N PRO A 25 -6.14 -7.12 15.33
CA PRO A 25 -6.31 -5.82 15.95
C PRO A 25 -7.80 -5.44 15.96
N PRO A 26 -8.24 -4.60 16.90
CA PRO A 26 -9.62 -4.11 16.93
C PRO A 26 -9.92 -3.34 15.62
N CYS A 27 -10.98 -3.75 14.93
CA CYS A 27 -11.44 -3.08 13.72
C CYS A 27 -12.29 -1.84 14.07
N GLN A 28 -12.09 -0.75 13.33
CA GLN A 28 -13.02 0.39 13.38
C GLN A 28 -14.32 0.05 12.63
N THR A 29 -15.43 0.61 13.07
CA THR A 29 -16.71 0.52 12.36
C THR A 29 -16.91 1.75 11.48
N TRP A 30 -17.62 1.59 10.37
CA TRP A 30 -17.91 2.73 9.49
C TRP A 30 -18.71 3.83 10.21
N GLN A 31 -19.61 3.44 11.10
CA GLN A 31 -20.36 4.37 11.95
C GLN A 31 -19.44 5.17 12.88
N ALA A 32 -18.43 4.52 13.47
CA ALA A 32 -17.44 5.22 14.29
C ALA A 32 -16.64 6.23 13.45
N ILE A 33 -16.21 5.85 12.23
CA ILE A 33 -15.52 6.77 11.32
C ILE A 33 -16.39 7.97 10.96
N GLN A 34 -17.67 7.75 10.66
CA GLN A 34 -18.64 8.81 10.37
C GLN A 34 -18.78 9.80 11.55
N LEU A 35 -18.85 9.29 12.78
CA LEU A 35 -18.95 10.13 13.98
C LEU A 35 -17.66 10.89 14.24
N GLN A 36 -16.53 10.19 14.26
CA GLN A 36 -15.21 10.78 14.48
C GLN A 36 -14.83 11.83 13.43
N THR A 37 -15.28 11.68 12.18
CA THR A 37 -15.08 12.70 11.15
C THR A 37 -15.82 14.00 11.49
N LYS A 38 -16.99 13.92 12.13
CA LYS A 38 -17.71 15.12 12.62
C LYS A 38 -16.98 15.74 13.81
N ASP A 39 -16.45 14.92 14.72
CA ASP A 39 -15.66 15.40 15.86
C ASP A 39 -14.38 16.12 15.40
N LEU A 40 -13.73 15.61 14.34
CA LEU A 40 -12.60 16.26 13.70
C LEU A 40 -12.95 17.64 13.12
N TRP A 41 -14.15 17.81 12.54
CA TRP A 41 -14.61 19.12 12.09
C TRP A 41 -14.77 20.10 13.26
N GLU A 42 -15.40 19.66 14.34
CA GLU A 42 -15.60 20.48 15.54
C GLU A 42 -14.26 20.90 16.16
N LEU A 43 -13.28 19.99 16.19
CA LEU A 43 -11.91 20.27 16.61
C LEU A 43 -11.21 21.26 15.67
N GLY A 44 -11.37 21.08 14.37
CA GLY A 44 -10.66 21.85 13.34
C GLY A 44 -11.15 23.29 13.18
N LYS A 45 -12.47 23.52 13.21
CA LYS A 45 -13.08 24.81 12.81
C LYS A 45 -12.68 26.02 13.65
N LYS A 46 -12.29 25.82 14.92
CA LYS A 46 -11.87 26.87 15.86
C LYS A 46 -10.51 26.60 16.49
N GLY A 47 -9.94 25.42 16.23
CA GLY A 47 -8.74 24.94 16.89
C GLY A 47 -7.44 25.33 16.19
N VAL A 48 -6.34 24.96 16.83
CA VAL A 48 -5.00 25.06 16.23
C VAL A 48 -4.85 23.92 15.22
N LYS A 49 -4.27 24.25 14.06
CA LYS A 49 -4.01 23.28 12.97
C LYS A 49 -3.33 22.00 13.44
N CYS A 50 -2.35 22.10 14.34
CA CYS A 50 -1.64 20.93 14.86
C CYS A 50 -2.56 19.96 15.60
N HIS A 51 -3.55 20.43 16.37
CA HIS A 51 -4.48 19.53 17.07
C HIS A 51 -5.31 18.70 16.09
N PHE A 52 -5.82 19.33 15.03
CA PHE A 52 -6.51 18.62 13.96
C PHE A 52 -5.60 17.64 13.24
N ASP A 53 -4.40 18.08 12.85
CA ASP A 53 -3.42 17.27 12.12
C ASP A 53 -2.86 16.11 12.96
N ASP A 54 -2.82 16.22 14.28
CA ASP A 54 -2.35 15.15 15.15
C ASP A 54 -3.47 14.17 15.48
N GLU A 55 -4.69 14.66 15.70
CA GLU A 55 -5.85 13.80 15.95
C GLU A 55 -6.23 12.98 14.70
N THR A 56 -6.20 13.59 13.51
CA THR A 56 -6.45 12.90 12.22
C THR A 56 -5.46 11.73 12.04
N LYS A 57 -4.20 11.89 12.46
CA LYS A 57 -3.16 10.84 12.39
C LYS A 57 -3.38 9.77 13.44
N ARG A 58 -3.78 10.17 14.66
CA ARG A 58 -4.00 9.27 15.80
C ARG A 58 -5.15 8.30 15.51
N ILE A 59 -6.26 8.80 14.98
CA ILE A 59 -7.45 7.98 14.68
C ILE A 59 -7.41 7.36 13.28
N GLY A 60 -6.52 7.84 12.40
CA GLY A 60 -6.31 7.28 11.06
C GLY A 60 -7.36 7.68 10.02
N ILE A 61 -8.13 8.75 10.27
CA ILE A 61 -9.19 9.22 9.38
C ILE A 61 -8.70 10.40 8.58
N ARG A 62 -8.91 10.38 7.25
CA ARG A 62 -8.55 11.48 6.35
C ARG A 62 -9.64 11.74 5.31
N ASP A 63 -10.50 12.72 5.60
CA ASP A 63 -11.43 13.29 4.65
C ASP A 63 -10.81 14.53 3.98
N SER A 64 -10.51 14.46 2.69
CA SER A 64 -9.90 15.55 1.92
C SER A 64 -10.82 16.75 1.74
N ILE A 65 -12.14 16.52 1.65
CA ILE A 65 -13.14 17.59 1.51
C ILE A 65 -13.23 18.33 2.84
N ASN A 66 -13.39 17.60 3.94
CA ASN A 66 -13.44 18.22 5.26
C ASN A 66 -12.17 18.98 5.61
N ARG A 67 -11.00 18.38 5.34
CA ARG A 67 -9.71 19.03 5.57
C ARG A 67 -9.62 20.37 4.83
N ARG A 68 -10.11 20.45 3.59
CA ARG A 68 -10.11 21.72 2.84
C ARG A 68 -10.93 22.79 3.55
N PHE A 69 -12.11 22.45 4.08
CA PHE A 69 -12.93 23.39 4.84
C PHE A 69 -12.28 23.79 6.17
N VAL A 70 -11.65 22.86 6.89
CA VAL A 70 -10.88 23.16 8.10
C VAL A 70 -9.72 24.12 7.80
N GLU A 71 -8.98 23.89 6.71
CA GLU A 71 -7.90 24.78 6.27
C GLU A 71 -8.40 26.21 5.99
N LEU A 72 -9.56 26.35 5.35
CA LEU A 72 -10.20 27.65 5.12
C LEU A 72 -10.59 28.33 6.44
N MET A 73 -11.17 27.57 7.38
CA MET A 73 -11.52 28.10 8.71
C MET A 73 -10.29 28.59 9.49
N GLN A 74 -9.15 27.92 9.33
CA GLN A 74 -7.90 28.24 10.03
C GLN A 74 -7.03 29.28 9.30
N GLN A 75 -7.39 29.68 8.07
CA GLN A 75 -6.64 30.65 7.29
C GLN A 75 -6.83 32.06 7.85
N LYS A 76 -5.76 32.64 8.41
CA LYS A 76 -5.78 34.00 8.95
C LYS A 76 -6.09 35.03 7.86
N GLY A 77 -6.98 35.98 8.16
CA GLY A 77 -7.32 37.11 7.29
C GLY A 77 -8.35 36.82 6.20
N ASN A 78 -8.81 35.57 6.04
CA ASN A 78 -9.83 35.22 5.05
C ASN A 78 -11.23 35.14 5.68
N VAL A 79 -11.71 36.29 6.17
CA VAL A 79 -12.99 36.39 6.90
C VAL A 79 -14.17 35.99 6.01
N GLU A 80 -14.16 36.37 4.73
CA GLU A 80 -15.20 36.04 3.77
C GLU A 80 -15.35 34.52 3.61
N ALA A 81 -14.26 33.79 3.37
CA ALA A 81 -14.33 32.33 3.25
C ALA A 81 -14.76 31.66 4.56
N GLN A 82 -14.32 32.18 5.71
CA GLN A 82 -14.76 31.66 7.02
C GLN A 82 -16.27 31.83 7.23
N GLU A 83 -16.82 32.97 6.83
CA GLU A 83 -18.26 33.22 6.88
C GLU A 83 -19.03 32.33 5.91
N GLU A 84 -18.56 32.16 4.67
CA GLU A 84 -19.18 31.27 3.69
C GLU A 84 -19.23 29.82 4.18
N VAL A 85 -18.11 29.32 4.71
CA VAL A 85 -18.04 27.97 5.26
C VAL A 85 -18.94 27.83 6.49
N SER A 86 -19.02 28.86 7.33
CA SER A 86 -19.94 28.87 8.49
C SER A 86 -21.41 28.87 8.06
N LYS A 87 -21.78 29.66 7.05
CA LYS A 87 -23.13 29.67 6.45
C LYS A 87 -23.46 28.31 5.83
N LEU A 88 -22.49 27.68 5.17
CA LEU A 88 -22.63 26.33 4.62
C LEU A 88 -22.81 25.28 5.73
N ALA A 89 -22.05 25.39 6.82
CA ALA A 89 -22.16 24.50 7.97
C ALA A 89 -23.56 24.58 8.61
N GLN A 90 -24.11 25.79 8.73
CA GLN A 90 -25.44 26.03 9.29
C GLN A 90 -26.57 25.55 8.38
N SER A 91 -26.46 25.80 7.07
CA SER A 91 -27.49 25.39 6.10
C SER A 91 -27.47 23.89 5.81
N ASN A 92 -26.28 23.32 5.62
CA ASN A 92 -26.12 21.90 5.32
C ASN A 92 -24.71 21.41 5.70
N LEU A 93 -24.56 21.04 6.97
CA LEU A 93 -23.31 20.51 7.52
C LEU A 93 -22.74 19.33 6.71
N THR A 94 -23.59 18.52 6.08
CA THR A 94 -23.15 17.33 5.34
C THR A 94 -22.35 17.65 4.07
N ARG A 95 -22.42 18.88 3.56
CA ARG A 95 -21.63 19.34 2.41
C ARG A 95 -20.17 19.59 2.75
N LEU A 96 -19.83 19.65 4.04
CA LEU A 96 -18.47 19.81 4.53
C LEU A 96 -17.67 18.51 4.57
N PHE A 97 -18.28 17.41 4.17
CA PHE A 97 -17.70 16.08 4.28
C PHE A 97 -17.78 15.33 2.97
N ASN A 98 -16.96 14.30 2.84
CA ASN A 98 -16.99 13.40 1.71
C ASN A 98 -18.37 12.73 1.58
N PRO A 99 -19.05 12.82 0.42
CA PRO A 99 -20.36 12.21 0.22
C PRO A 99 -20.38 10.69 0.41
N PHE A 100 -19.23 10.00 0.24
CA PHE A 100 -19.12 8.56 0.49
C PHE A 100 -19.46 8.18 1.94
N LEU A 101 -19.28 9.09 2.91
CA LEU A 101 -19.70 8.86 4.30
C LEU A 101 -21.20 8.64 4.45
N ARG A 102 -22.01 8.99 3.46
CA ARG A 102 -23.48 8.85 3.49
C ARG A 102 -24.01 7.95 2.37
N LEU A 103 -23.12 7.34 1.58
CA LEU A 103 -23.53 6.48 0.49
C LEU A 103 -24.17 5.21 1.06
N LEU A 104 -25.45 5.00 0.74
CA LEU A 104 -26.18 3.82 1.18
C LEU A 104 -25.54 2.57 0.57
N GLY A 105 -25.34 1.55 1.40
CA GLY A 105 -24.70 0.29 0.97
C GLY A 105 -23.17 0.35 0.84
N PHE A 106 -22.52 1.45 1.26
CA PHE A 106 -21.07 1.56 1.31
C PHE A 106 -20.55 1.57 2.75
N ASP A 107 -19.57 0.73 3.00
CA ASP A 107 -18.80 0.65 4.25
C ASP A 107 -17.33 0.85 3.93
N GLY A 108 -16.77 2.03 4.20
CA GLY A 108 -15.37 2.32 3.86
C GLY A 108 -14.34 1.47 4.59
N CYS A 109 -14.70 0.79 5.70
CA CYS A 109 -13.82 -0.17 6.36
C CYS A 109 -13.77 -1.51 5.61
N ARG A 110 -14.81 -1.86 4.85
CA ARG A 110 -14.96 -3.17 4.20
C ARG A 110 -14.91 -3.10 2.68
N ASP A 111 -15.23 -1.96 2.10
CA ASP A 111 -15.41 -1.72 0.67
C ASP A 111 -14.20 -1.02 0.02
N THR A 112 -13.09 -0.94 0.74
CA THR A 112 -11.81 -0.43 0.24
C THR A 112 -10.79 -1.58 0.23
N PRO A 113 -10.75 -2.41 -0.83
CA PRO A 113 -9.87 -3.57 -0.88
C PRO A 113 -8.39 -3.18 -0.89
N VAL A 114 -7.54 -4.13 -0.51
CA VAL A 114 -6.07 -3.98 -0.52
C VAL A 114 -5.57 -3.85 -1.97
N GLU A 115 -5.29 -2.63 -2.42
CA GLU A 115 -4.85 -2.40 -3.79
C GLU A 115 -3.43 -2.97 -4.05
N ILE A 116 -3.35 -4.06 -4.83
CA ILE A 116 -2.14 -4.87 -4.96
C ILE A 116 -1.02 -4.19 -5.77
N LEU A 117 -1.32 -3.26 -6.69
CA LEU A 117 -0.28 -2.53 -7.39
C LEU A 117 0.52 -1.67 -6.39
N HIS A 118 -0.15 -0.92 -5.54
CA HIS A 118 0.47 -0.04 -4.57
C HIS A 118 1.03 -0.80 -3.38
N VAL A 119 0.29 -1.79 -2.86
CA VAL A 119 0.67 -2.51 -1.64
C VAL A 119 1.76 -3.55 -1.93
N PHE A 120 1.55 -4.38 -2.95
CA PHE A 120 2.46 -5.48 -3.25
C PHE A 120 3.60 -5.06 -4.18
N LEU A 121 3.30 -4.61 -5.41
CA LEU A 121 4.35 -4.28 -6.39
C LEU A 121 5.16 -3.03 -6.02
N LEU A 122 4.50 -1.87 -5.90
CA LEU A 122 5.12 -0.58 -5.55
C LEU A 122 5.37 -0.43 -4.03
N GLY A 123 5.08 -1.47 -3.26
CA GLY A 123 5.31 -1.54 -1.83
C GLY A 123 6.33 -2.60 -1.50
N ILE A 124 5.86 -3.82 -1.26
CA ILE A 124 6.68 -4.93 -0.81
C ILE A 124 7.79 -5.27 -1.81
N VAL A 125 7.44 -5.59 -3.06
CA VAL A 125 8.42 -5.99 -4.09
C VAL A 125 9.40 -4.85 -4.34
N LYS A 126 8.91 -3.61 -4.48
CA LYS A 126 9.75 -2.41 -4.61
C LYS A 126 10.74 -2.26 -3.46
N TYR A 127 10.27 -2.36 -2.22
CA TYR A 127 11.12 -2.12 -1.07
C TYR A 127 12.17 -3.21 -0.90
N VAL A 128 11.80 -4.49 -1.03
CA VAL A 128 12.75 -5.62 -0.99
C VAL A 128 13.77 -5.52 -2.12
N THR A 129 13.33 -5.19 -3.34
CA THR A 129 14.22 -4.97 -4.48
C THR A 129 15.19 -3.83 -4.22
N CYS A 130 14.70 -2.67 -3.77
CA CYS A 130 15.54 -1.50 -3.53
C CYS A 130 16.55 -1.72 -2.41
N ASP A 131 16.15 -2.40 -1.34
CA ASP A 131 17.02 -2.76 -0.22
C ASP A 131 18.15 -3.68 -0.71
N PHE A 132 17.79 -4.74 -1.46
CA PHE A 132 18.77 -5.65 -2.03
C PHE A 132 19.72 -4.96 -3.02
N MET A 133 19.19 -4.22 -3.99
CA MET A 133 20.00 -3.54 -5.01
C MET A 133 20.99 -2.53 -4.40
N LYS A 134 20.60 -1.82 -3.34
CA LYS A 134 21.50 -0.90 -2.62
C LYS A 134 22.64 -1.59 -1.88
N SER A 135 22.49 -2.89 -1.57
CA SER A 135 23.55 -3.66 -0.91
C SER A 135 24.65 -4.12 -1.88
N LEU A 136 24.38 -4.08 -3.20
CA LEU A 136 25.32 -4.54 -4.22
C LEU A 136 26.41 -3.51 -4.52
N LYS A 137 27.64 -4.00 -4.70
CA LYS A 137 28.78 -3.19 -5.15
C LYS A 137 28.71 -2.94 -6.66
N VAL A 138 29.38 -1.90 -7.15
CA VAL A 138 29.41 -1.52 -8.57
C VAL A 138 29.75 -2.72 -9.49
N LYS A 139 30.81 -3.48 -9.19
CA LYS A 139 31.19 -4.68 -9.97
C LYS A 139 30.12 -5.78 -9.98
N GLN A 140 29.31 -5.89 -8.93
CA GLN A 140 28.20 -6.84 -8.87
C GLN A 140 27.03 -6.37 -9.73
N LEU A 141 26.79 -5.05 -9.82
CA LEU A 141 25.78 -4.47 -10.71
C LEU A 141 26.11 -4.74 -12.19
N ASP A 142 27.37 -4.67 -12.59
CA ASP A 142 27.79 -5.03 -13.97
C ASP A 142 27.45 -6.49 -14.30
N ARG A 143 27.75 -7.40 -13.37
CA ARG A 143 27.42 -8.83 -13.52
C ARG A 143 25.92 -9.08 -13.50
N LEU A 144 25.16 -8.34 -12.69
CA LEU A 144 23.71 -8.41 -12.65
C LEU A 144 23.09 -7.92 -13.96
N LEU A 145 23.59 -6.81 -14.51
CA LEU A 145 23.18 -6.30 -15.82
C LEU A 145 23.37 -7.37 -16.90
N ALA A 146 24.55 -7.99 -16.95
CA ALA A 146 24.82 -9.08 -17.89
C ALA A 146 23.89 -10.29 -17.68
N SER A 147 23.60 -10.64 -16.43
CA SER A 147 22.69 -11.75 -16.09
C SER A 147 21.26 -11.50 -16.58
N TRP A 148 20.75 -10.27 -16.47
CA TRP A 148 19.45 -9.91 -17.02
C TRP A 148 19.44 -9.83 -18.55
N GLN A 149 20.53 -9.38 -19.19
CA GLN A 149 20.64 -9.35 -20.65
C GLN A 149 20.64 -10.75 -21.28
N LEU A 150 21.24 -11.72 -20.59
CA LEU A 150 21.32 -13.11 -21.04
C LEU A 150 20.14 -13.97 -20.57
N PHE A 151 19.20 -13.41 -19.81
CA PHE A 151 18.08 -14.17 -19.25
C PHE A 151 17.11 -14.60 -20.36
N ASN A 152 16.82 -15.90 -20.44
CA ASN A 152 15.89 -16.44 -21.42
C ASN A 152 14.44 -16.13 -21.01
N ILE A 153 13.74 -15.34 -21.83
CA ILE A 153 12.36 -14.91 -21.58
C ILE A 153 11.29 -15.75 -22.29
N ASN A 154 11.67 -16.79 -23.06
CA ASN A 154 10.75 -17.50 -23.96
C ASN A 154 9.51 -18.09 -23.26
N THR A 155 9.63 -18.43 -21.97
CA THR A 155 8.53 -18.99 -21.17
C THR A 155 7.86 -17.96 -20.25
N LEU A 156 8.29 -16.70 -20.31
CA LEU A 156 7.72 -15.61 -19.52
C LEU A 156 6.73 -14.80 -20.35
N ASN A 157 5.70 -14.25 -19.69
CA ASN A 157 4.74 -13.36 -20.33
C ASN A 157 5.27 -11.92 -20.42
N ILE A 158 6.47 -11.74 -21.00
CA ILE A 158 7.15 -10.45 -21.17
C ILE A 158 7.82 -10.38 -22.55
N SER A 159 7.83 -9.20 -23.18
CA SER A 159 8.40 -9.03 -24.51
C SER A 159 9.90 -8.70 -24.54
N SER A 160 10.41 -8.07 -23.49
CA SER A 160 11.84 -7.76 -23.33
C SER A 160 12.16 -7.42 -21.88
N ILE A 161 13.44 -7.51 -21.53
CA ILE A 161 13.99 -7.01 -20.27
C ILE A 161 14.91 -5.83 -20.61
N GLN A 162 14.53 -4.63 -20.18
CA GLN A 162 15.37 -3.44 -20.30
C GLN A 162 16.42 -3.43 -19.18
N ALA A 163 17.38 -4.37 -19.24
CA ALA A 163 18.30 -4.67 -18.14
C ALA A 163 19.05 -3.43 -17.63
N LYS A 164 19.54 -2.58 -18.53
CA LYS A 164 20.20 -1.32 -18.19
C LYS A 164 19.29 -0.41 -17.38
N TYR A 165 18.03 -0.24 -17.82
CA TYR A 165 17.04 0.56 -17.10
C TYR A 165 16.72 -0.01 -15.71
N LEU A 166 16.57 -1.34 -15.59
CA LEU A 166 16.33 -1.99 -14.30
C LEU A 166 17.47 -1.74 -13.30
N VAL A 167 18.72 -1.78 -13.76
CA VAL A 167 19.91 -1.55 -12.91
C VAL A 167 20.11 -0.08 -12.57
N GLU A 168 19.95 0.83 -13.53
CA GLU A 168 20.21 2.27 -13.34
C GLU A 168 19.07 2.97 -12.57
N HIS A 169 17.83 2.48 -12.69
CA HIS A 169 16.64 3.15 -12.19
C HIS A 169 15.79 2.30 -11.24
N PHE A 170 16.38 1.30 -10.57
CA PHE A 170 15.66 0.34 -9.70
C PHE A 170 14.74 1.00 -8.64
N SER A 171 15.04 2.23 -8.20
CA SER A 171 14.25 2.99 -7.22
C SER A 171 12.99 3.65 -7.79
N SER A 172 12.91 3.82 -9.11
CA SER A 172 11.87 4.56 -9.84
C SER A 172 11.06 3.69 -10.79
N LEU A 173 11.25 2.37 -10.74
CA LEU A 173 10.52 1.39 -11.53
C LEU A 173 9.00 1.44 -11.29
N VAL A 174 8.25 1.01 -12.30
CA VAL A 174 6.78 0.90 -12.25
C VAL A 174 6.32 -0.54 -12.00
N GLY A 175 5.00 -0.74 -11.84
CA GLY A 175 4.44 -2.06 -11.53
C GLY A 175 4.84 -3.17 -12.51
N LYS A 176 4.86 -2.87 -13.82
CA LYS A 176 5.32 -3.80 -14.87
C LYS A 176 6.76 -4.26 -14.64
N ASP A 177 7.66 -3.33 -14.32
CA ASP A 177 9.07 -3.64 -14.12
C ASP A 177 9.25 -4.51 -12.88
N PHE A 178 8.51 -4.25 -11.80
CA PHE A 178 8.55 -5.09 -10.60
C PHE A 178 7.98 -6.49 -10.83
N LYS A 179 7.03 -6.68 -11.76
CA LYS A 179 6.63 -8.03 -12.20
C LYS A 179 7.78 -8.75 -12.89
N ILE A 180 8.55 -8.06 -13.74
CA ILE A 180 9.76 -8.63 -14.37
C ILE A 180 10.80 -9.00 -13.31
N VAL A 181 11.08 -8.11 -12.36
CA VAL A 181 11.99 -8.40 -11.25
C VAL A 181 11.52 -9.62 -10.47
N LEU A 182 10.24 -9.70 -10.10
CA LEU A 182 9.70 -10.81 -9.33
C LEU A 182 9.81 -12.16 -10.05
N GLN A 183 9.62 -12.20 -11.37
CA GLN A 183 9.74 -13.41 -12.19
C GLN A 183 11.20 -13.85 -12.41
N THR A 184 12.14 -12.91 -12.40
CA THR A 184 13.55 -13.18 -12.76
C THR A 184 14.51 -13.20 -11.56
N ALA A 185 14.15 -12.55 -10.45
CA ALA A 185 14.98 -12.36 -9.27
C ALA A 185 15.57 -13.67 -8.71
N PRO A 186 14.80 -14.76 -8.53
CA PRO A 186 15.34 -16.02 -8.03
C PRO A 186 16.46 -16.62 -8.87
N PHE A 187 16.61 -16.20 -10.13
CA PHE A 187 17.64 -16.72 -11.04
C PHE A 187 18.81 -15.74 -11.20
N VAL A 188 18.51 -14.45 -11.37
CA VAL A 188 19.53 -13.43 -11.66
C VAL A 188 20.19 -12.87 -10.40
N LEU A 189 19.42 -12.72 -9.32
CA LEU A 189 19.91 -12.13 -8.06
C LEU A 189 20.53 -13.19 -7.13
N TYR A 190 20.18 -14.46 -7.27
CA TYR A 190 20.58 -15.56 -6.37
C TYR A 190 22.09 -15.66 -6.12
N GLN A 191 22.89 -15.41 -7.17
CA GLN A 191 24.36 -15.42 -7.10
C GLN A 191 24.95 -14.34 -6.18
N PHE A 192 24.16 -13.36 -5.75
CA PHE A 192 24.57 -12.28 -4.84
C PHE A 192 23.91 -12.37 -3.47
N MET A 193 23.01 -13.34 -3.26
CA MET A 193 22.26 -13.48 -2.01
C MET A 193 22.98 -14.39 -1.01
N ASP A 194 22.94 -14.01 0.26
CA ASP A 194 23.14 -14.94 1.37
C ASP A 194 21.92 -15.86 1.60
N ASP A 195 22.02 -16.81 2.53
CA ASP A 195 20.96 -17.76 2.81
C ASP A 195 19.67 -17.13 3.36
N ALA A 196 19.78 -16.05 4.13
CA ALA A 196 18.61 -15.37 4.68
C ALA A 196 17.85 -14.62 3.58
N GLN A 197 18.58 -13.92 2.72
CA GLN A 197 18.04 -13.24 1.54
C GLN A 197 17.40 -14.23 0.57
N ARG A 198 18.02 -15.40 0.33
CA ARG A 198 17.43 -16.46 -0.50
C ARG A 198 16.08 -16.91 0.03
N ARG A 199 15.98 -17.20 1.33
CA ARG A 199 14.71 -17.59 1.95
C ARG A 199 13.64 -16.50 1.84
N LEU A 200 14.02 -15.24 2.04
CA LEU A 200 13.12 -14.10 1.85
C LEU A 200 12.59 -14.01 0.41
N TRP A 201 13.46 -14.08 -0.59
CA TRP A 201 13.07 -14.00 -1.99
C TRP A 201 12.25 -15.19 -2.45
N ILE A 202 12.55 -16.41 -1.97
CA ILE A 202 11.73 -17.60 -2.23
C ILE A 202 10.33 -17.41 -1.64
N ALA A 203 10.22 -16.98 -0.38
CA ALA A 203 8.93 -16.73 0.26
C ALA A 203 8.13 -15.63 -0.46
N LEU A 204 8.79 -14.56 -0.90
CA LEU A 204 8.17 -13.49 -1.69
C LEU A 204 7.67 -14.01 -3.06
N GLY A 205 8.47 -14.82 -3.74
CA GLY A 205 8.10 -15.44 -5.02
C GLY A 205 6.93 -16.41 -4.88
N GLN A 206 6.91 -17.25 -3.84
CA GLN A 206 5.79 -18.14 -3.52
C GLN A 206 4.53 -17.34 -3.18
N LEU A 207 4.62 -16.31 -2.34
CA LEU A 207 3.49 -15.46 -2.03
C LEU A 207 2.91 -14.78 -3.29
N ALA A 208 3.76 -14.36 -4.22
CA ALA A 208 3.34 -13.75 -5.46
C ALA A 208 2.45 -14.66 -6.33
N THR A 209 2.68 -15.98 -6.31
CA THR A 209 1.84 -16.92 -7.10
C THR A 209 0.41 -16.95 -6.58
N TYR A 210 0.21 -16.85 -5.27
CA TYR A 210 -1.13 -16.71 -4.69
C TYR A 210 -1.74 -15.35 -5.05
N ILE A 211 -1.01 -14.25 -4.89
CA ILE A 211 -1.54 -12.89 -5.11
C ILE A 211 -1.98 -12.67 -6.56
N PHE A 212 -1.23 -13.20 -7.54
CA PHE A 212 -1.55 -13.04 -8.96
C PHE A 212 -2.41 -14.17 -9.55
N GLN A 213 -2.92 -15.07 -8.70
CA GLN A 213 -3.85 -16.11 -9.13
C GLN A 213 -5.14 -15.47 -9.67
N THR A 214 -5.56 -15.87 -10.87
CA THR A 214 -6.76 -15.32 -11.53
C THR A 214 -8.03 -16.12 -11.26
N ARG A 215 -7.90 -17.35 -10.74
CA ARG A 215 -9.01 -18.25 -10.43
C ARG A 215 -8.77 -19.00 -9.13
N ILE A 216 -9.73 -18.93 -8.22
CA ILE A 216 -9.72 -19.65 -6.94
C ILE A 216 -10.80 -20.73 -7.00
N THR A 217 -10.40 -22.00 -6.94
CA THR A 217 -11.35 -23.13 -7.02
C THR A 217 -11.96 -23.45 -5.66
N ASN A 218 -11.16 -23.42 -4.59
CA ASN A 218 -11.60 -23.61 -3.22
C ASN A 218 -11.17 -22.38 -2.39
N MET A 219 -12.14 -21.54 -2.03
CA MET A 219 -11.87 -20.29 -1.32
C MET A 219 -11.26 -20.53 0.05
N GLN A 220 -11.82 -21.46 0.84
CA GLN A 220 -11.33 -21.72 2.20
C GLN A 220 -9.88 -22.17 2.20
N GLN A 221 -9.56 -23.20 1.40
CA GLN A 221 -8.19 -23.71 1.28
C GLN A 221 -7.22 -22.64 0.78
N TYR A 222 -7.64 -21.85 -0.22
CA TYR A 222 -6.81 -20.77 -0.75
C TYR A 222 -6.51 -19.70 0.31
N LEU A 223 -7.51 -19.29 1.09
CA LEU A 223 -7.34 -18.28 2.14
C LEU A 223 -6.41 -18.79 3.26
N ASP A 224 -6.50 -20.06 3.62
CA ASP A 224 -5.63 -20.67 4.64
C ASP A 224 -4.18 -20.77 4.14
N GLU A 225 -3.95 -21.21 2.90
CA GLU A 225 -2.60 -21.22 2.32
C GLU A 225 -2.05 -19.80 2.10
N LEU A 226 -2.87 -18.84 1.67
CA LEU A 226 -2.45 -17.45 1.53
C LEU A 226 -2.01 -16.87 2.87
N ARG A 227 -2.78 -17.07 3.94
CA ARG A 227 -2.44 -16.60 5.30
C ARG A 227 -1.10 -17.19 5.75
N LYS A 228 -0.91 -18.50 5.56
CA LYS A 228 0.35 -19.19 5.84
C LYS A 228 1.54 -18.61 5.07
N HIS A 229 1.40 -18.35 3.77
CA HIS A 229 2.50 -17.79 2.96
C HIS A 229 2.79 -16.33 3.31
N ILE A 230 1.78 -15.56 3.70
CA ILE A 230 1.97 -14.21 4.27
C ILE A 230 2.80 -14.29 5.56
N ASP A 231 2.49 -15.23 6.46
CA ASP A 231 3.22 -15.41 7.72
C ASP A 231 4.66 -15.87 7.50
N ILE A 232 4.89 -16.83 6.60
CA ILE A 232 6.24 -17.27 6.19
C ILE A 232 7.04 -16.09 5.61
N PHE A 233 6.43 -15.29 4.74
CA PHE A 233 7.07 -14.10 4.19
C PHE A 233 7.45 -13.10 5.29
N PHE A 234 6.53 -12.78 6.21
CA PHE A 234 6.84 -11.86 7.31
C PHE A 234 7.93 -12.37 8.23
N TRP A 235 7.93 -13.66 8.53
CA TRP A 235 8.99 -14.29 9.31
C TRP A 235 10.36 -13.99 8.68
N HIS A 236 10.55 -14.34 7.41
CA HIS A 236 11.81 -14.06 6.72
C HIS A 236 12.11 -12.56 6.58
N ALA A 237 11.10 -11.74 6.29
CA ALA A 237 11.29 -10.30 6.14
C ALA A 237 11.83 -9.68 7.43
N ILE A 238 11.20 -9.96 8.57
CA ILE A 238 11.62 -9.42 9.88
C ILE A 238 12.99 -9.96 10.28
N HIS A 239 13.31 -11.22 9.96
CA HIS A 239 14.64 -11.79 10.19
C HIS A 239 15.74 -11.07 9.41
N THR A 240 15.45 -10.63 8.18
CA THR A 240 16.41 -9.87 7.38
C THR A 240 16.47 -8.41 7.82
N ASN A 241 15.32 -7.78 8.10
CA ASN A 241 15.26 -6.38 8.53
C ASN A 241 13.97 -6.09 9.31
N VAL A 242 14.09 -5.88 10.62
CA VAL A 242 12.95 -5.57 11.49
C VAL A 242 12.23 -4.27 11.11
N GLN A 243 12.86 -3.34 10.39
CA GLN A 243 12.24 -2.06 10.01
C GLN A 243 11.05 -2.20 9.05
N TRP A 244 10.84 -3.38 8.46
CA TRP A 244 9.66 -3.64 7.64
C TRP A 244 8.34 -3.47 8.41
N VAL A 245 8.34 -3.71 9.73
CA VAL A 245 7.14 -3.52 10.59
C VAL A 245 6.69 -2.06 10.64
N ASN A 246 7.57 -1.12 10.29
CA ASN A 246 7.27 0.31 10.25
C ASN A 246 6.66 0.76 8.91
N LYS A 247 6.52 -0.15 7.92
CA LYS A 247 5.96 0.15 6.60
C LYS A 247 4.46 -0.18 6.55
N PRO A 248 3.57 0.83 6.34
CA PRO A 248 2.13 0.60 6.29
C PRO A 248 1.71 -0.42 5.23
N LYS A 249 2.38 -0.43 4.07
CA LYS A 249 2.10 -1.38 2.98
C LYS A 249 2.37 -2.84 3.40
N PHE A 250 3.34 -3.08 4.27
CA PHE A 250 3.55 -4.42 4.80
C PHE A 250 2.38 -4.79 5.72
N HIS A 251 1.93 -3.91 6.62
CA HIS A 251 0.74 -4.19 7.43
C HIS A 251 -0.51 -4.44 6.57
N MET A 252 -0.72 -3.65 5.50
CA MET A 252 -1.85 -3.82 4.57
C MET A 252 -1.92 -5.21 3.94
N LEU A 253 -0.79 -5.91 3.78
CA LEU A 253 -0.76 -7.27 3.22
C LEU A 253 -1.50 -8.27 4.11
N LYS A 254 -1.50 -8.09 5.45
CA LYS A 254 -2.27 -8.95 6.35
C LYS A 254 -3.77 -8.92 6.05
N HIS A 255 -4.28 -7.80 5.57
CA HIS A 255 -5.70 -7.58 5.24
C HIS A 255 -6.08 -8.10 3.84
N LEU A 256 -5.12 -8.63 3.08
CA LEU A 256 -5.38 -9.13 1.73
C LEU A 256 -6.27 -10.38 1.76
N VAL A 257 -6.17 -11.19 2.82
CA VAL A 257 -6.98 -12.40 2.99
C VAL A 257 -8.46 -12.03 3.07
N GLU A 258 -8.81 -11.04 3.88
CA GLU A 258 -10.16 -10.50 4.03
C GLU A 258 -10.67 -9.85 2.75
N ALA A 259 -9.79 -9.11 2.05
CA ALA A 259 -10.14 -8.51 0.76
C ALA A 259 -10.47 -9.60 -0.29
N ILE A 260 -9.68 -10.66 -0.39
CA ILE A 260 -9.94 -11.75 -1.35
C ILE A 260 -11.19 -12.54 -0.97
N ALA A 261 -11.43 -12.77 0.32
CA ALA A 261 -12.64 -13.42 0.79
C ALA A 261 -13.91 -12.66 0.37
N ARG A 262 -13.84 -11.31 0.32
CA ARG A 262 -14.97 -10.44 -0.02
C ARG A 262 -15.12 -10.17 -1.52
N PHE A 263 -14.01 -9.94 -2.23
CA PHE A 263 -14.02 -9.46 -3.62
C PHE A 263 -13.55 -10.49 -4.65
N GLY A 264 -13.16 -11.69 -4.20
CA GLY A 264 -12.57 -12.70 -5.06
C GLY A 264 -11.08 -12.44 -5.34
N PRO A 265 -10.50 -13.06 -6.38
CA PRO A 265 -9.08 -12.97 -6.68
C PRO A 265 -8.57 -11.52 -6.75
N ALA A 266 -7.36 -11.26 -6.24
CA ALA A 266 -6.85 -9.90 -6.08
C ALA A 266 -6.71 -9.12 -7.40
N CYS A 267 -6.56 -9.82 -8.52
CA CYS A 267 -6.55 -9.22 -9.85
C CYS A 267 -7.86 -8.50 -10.22
N LEU A 268 -8.98 -8.80 -9.55
CA LEU A 268 -10.28 -8.17 -9.83
C LEU A 268 -10.37 -6.73 -9.29
N PHE A 269 -9.61 -6.39 -8.26
CA PHE A 269 -9.59 -5.06 -7.64
C PHE A 269 -8.23 -4.36 -7.73
N ALA A 270 -7.36 -4.83 -8.62
CA ALA A 270 -6.11 -4.15 -8.94
C ALA A 270 -6.38 -2.88 -9.77
N THR A 271 -5.76 -1.75 -9.41
CA THR A 271 -5.98 -0.47 -10.11
C THR A 271 -5.11 -0.28 -11.34
N GLU A 272 -4.23 -1.24 -11.68
CA GLU A 272 -3.31 -1.15 -12.83
C GLU A 272 -4.04 -0.86 -14.15
N LYS A 273 -5.21 -1.47 -14.37
CA LYS A 273 -6.04 -1.19 -15.55
C LYS A 273 -6.67 0.20 -15.52
N PHE A 274 -7.00 0.72 -14.34
CA PHE A 274 -7.55 2.06 -14.20
C PHE A 274 -6.47 3.13 -14.37
N GLU A 275 -5.27 2.88 -13.85
CA GLU A 275 -4.13 3.79 -13.96
C GLU A 275 -3.57 3.88 -15.38
N SER A 276 -3.67 2.83 -16.20
CA SER A 276 -3.27 2.91 -17.60
C SER A 276 -4.11 3.95 -18.38
N PHE A 277 -5.37 4.18 -18.00
CA PHE A 277 -6.19 5.25 -18.59
C PHE A 277 -5.69 6.66 -18.25
N ASN A 278 -4.89 6.84 -17.19
CA ASN A 278 -4.26 8.15 -16.93
C ASN A 278 -3.32 8.55 -18.06
N SER A 279 -2.66 7.58 -18.71
CA SER A 279 -1.83 7.85 -19.89
C SER A 279 -2.69 8.33 -21.06
N VAL A 280 -3.83 7.66 -21.31
CA VAL A 280 -4.81 8.06 -22.34
C VAL A 280 -5.32 9.48 -22.10
N LEU A 281 -5.72 9.80 -20.85
CA LEU A 281 -6.16 11.14 -20.48
C LEU A 281 -5.07 12.19 -20.71
N ARG A 282 -3.81 11.93 -20.30
CA ARG A 282 -2.69 12.85 -20.56
C ARG A 282 -2.41 13.05 -22.05
N HIS A 283 -2.56 12.01 -22.87
CA HIS A 283 -2.44 12.11 -24.33
C HIS A 283 -3.62 12.84 -24.97
N ALA A 284 -4.83 12.72 -24.42
CA ALA A 284 -5.98 13.49 -24.87
C ALA A 284 -5.89 14.97 -24.43
N SER A 285 -5.23 15.24 -23.29
CA SER A 285 -4.99 16.59 -22.76
C SER A 285 -3.73 17.27 -23.33
N VAL A 286 -3.24 16.86 -24.51
CA VAL A 286 -2.07 17.49 -25.17
C VAL A 286 -2.26 19.01 -25.40
N HIS A 287 -3.50 19.50 -25.41
CA HIS A 287 -3.84 20.92 -25.54
C HIS A 287 -4.07 21.68 -24.21
N SER A 288 -3.87 21.07 -23.03
CA SER A 288 -3.89 21.82 -21.77
C SER A 288 -2.52 22.46 -21.51
N ASN A 289 -2.49 23.72 -21.07
CA ASN A 289 -1.26 24.44 -20.71
C ASN A 289 -0.36 23.57 -19.84
N ARG A 290 0.80 23.20 -20.38
CA ARG A 290 1.87 22.52 -19.64
C ARG A 290 2.68 23.60 -18.94
N HIS A 291 2.44 23.79 -17.64
CA HIS A 291 3.32 24.57 -16.77
C HIS A 291 4.35 23.66 -16.11
#